data_AF-A0AAW2VGH9-F1
#
_entry.id   AF-A0AAW2VGH9-F1
#
_cell.length_a   1.000
_cell.length_b   1.000
_cell.length_c   1.000
_cell.angle_alpha   90.00
_cell.angle_beta   90.00
_cell.angle_gamma   90.00
#
_symmetry.space_group_name_H-M   'P 1'
#
loop_
_entity.id
_entity.type
_entity.pdbx_description
1 polymer ?
#
loop_
_entity_poly.entity_id
_entity_poly.type
_entity_poly.pdbx_seq_one_letter_code
_entity_poly.pdbx_strand_id
1 'polypeptide(L)'
;MTIVTPVTPSSKIKRTTPACTPGGPKVREENILVTVRIRPLSSKEIAAYDLVAWDVTDENIIVSKNLYHERHGGLYKFDKVFDPTCSTRKVYEEGARDVALSALSGINATIFAYGQTSSGKTFTMRGVAENAVKDIYNHIKFTQEREFLLKFSALEIYNETVVDLLNRDSGPLRLLDDPERGTIVDKLTEEVVKDDQHLRHLISICEAQRQVGETALNDKSSRSHQIIRLTIESSLREDSECVKSFLASLNLVDLAGSERATQANTGGTRLKEGSHINRSLLTLTTVIRKLSDGKRSGHIPYRNSKLTRILQTSLGGNARTAIICTMSPALSHVEQSRNTLLFATSAKEVTNSARVNMVVEKKQLVKQLQEEVARLEAELRSPEPSDSSCLRSLLREKEMKIQQMEREINELKRQRDIAQSQLELERSSHKEQKASDHHGLRLKPLNVSLSPLRMTRLLANVIQK
;
A
#
# COMPACT_ATOMS: atom_id res chain seq x y z
N MET A 1 -17.97 -74.04 32.96
CA MET A 1 -16.69 -73.40 32.60
C MET A 1 -16.82 -72.86 31.20
N THR A 2 -17.10 -71.57 31.07
CA THR A 2 -17.06 -70.85 29.80
C THR A 2 -16.73 -69.40 30.14
N ILE A 3 -15.60 -68.98 29.59
CA ILE A 3 -14.81 -67.80 29.96
C ILE A 3 -15.46 -66.57 29.35
N VAL A 4 -15.80 -65.58 30.20
CA VAL A 4 -16.26 -64.25 29.79
C VAL A 4 -15.00 -63.38 29.60
N THR A 5 -14.78 -62.92 28.37
CA THR A 5 -13.74 -61.95 28.04
C THR A 5 -14.25 -60.52 28.32
N PRO A 6 -13.43 -59.64 28.94
CA PRO A 6 -13.83 -58.27 29.23
C PRO A 6 -13.62 -57.34 28.03
N VAL A 7 -14.59 -56.45 27.82
CA VAL A 7 -14.60 -55.43 26.76
C VAL A 7 -13.79 -54.21 27.20
N THR A 8 -12.73 -53.89 26.45
CA THR A 8 -11.87 -52.72 26.64
C THR A 8 -12.47 -51.48 25.95
N PRO A 9 -12.51 -50.29 26.59
CA PRO A 9 -13.04 -49.08 25.98
C PRO A 9 -12.08 -48.49 24.93
N SER A 10 -12.64 -48.12 23.77
CA SER A 10 -11.92 -47.60 22.61
C SER A 10 -11.55 -46.12 22.77
N SER A 11 -10.33 -45.86 23.23
CA SER A 11 -9.69 -44.56 23.12
C SER A 11 -9.19 -44.35 21.68
N LYS A 12 -9.74 -43.37 20.97
CA LYS A 12 -9.26 -42.97 19.64
C LYS A 12 -7.96 -42.18 19.79
N ILE A 13 -6.84 -42.87 19.65
CA ILE A 13 -5.49 -42.32 19.57
C ILE A 13 -5.37 -41.45 18.30
N LYS A 14 -5.06 -40.16 18.48
CA LYS A 14 -4.66 -39.24 17.41
C LYS A 14 -3.36 -39.75 16.77
N ARG A 15 -3.40 -40.09 15.48
CA ARG A 15 -2.19 -40.33 14.68
C ARG A 15 -1.37 -39.04 14.60
N THR A 16 -0.24 -39.04 15.28
CA THR A 16 0.86 -38.09 15.13
C THR A 16 1.48 -38.25 13.74
N THR A 17 1.39 -37.20 12.93
CA THR A 17 2.17 -37.07 11.68
C THR A 17 3.64 -36.77 12.01
N PRO A 18 4.61 -37.36 11.29
CA PRO A 18 6.03 -37.24 11.59
C PRO A 18 6.58 -35.85 11.26
N ALA A 19 7.63 -35.49 12.03
CA ALA A 19 8.33 -34.21 11.99
C ALA A 19 8.82 -33.85 10.58
N CYS A 20 8.45 -32.64 10.14
CA CYS A 20 8.92 -32.04 8.90
C CYS A 20 10.17 -31.19 9.20
N THR A 21 11.20 -31.43 8.41
CA THR A 21 12.50 -30.75 8.25
C THR A 21 12.39 -29.21 8.39
N PRO A 22 13.40 -28.51 8.96
CA PRO A 22 13.36 -27.06 9.15
C PRO A 22 13.54 -26.31 7.82
N GLY A 23 12.44 -26.17 7.08
CA GLY A 23 12.31 -25.14 6.06
C GLY A 23 12.03 -23.79 6.73
N GLY A 24 12.66 -22.72 6.24
CA GLY A 24 12.45 -21.35 6.73
C GLY A 24 10.96 -20.95 6.83
N PRO A 25 10.63 -19.88 7.57
CA PRO A 25 9.25 -19.56 7.91
C PRO A 25 8.40 -19.43 6.64
N LYS A 26 7.48 -20.39 6.44
CA LYS A 26 6.47 -20.31 5.37
C LYS A 26 5.70 -19.00 5.57
N VAL A 27 5.79 -18.11 4.59
CA VAL A 27 5.01 -16.87 4.54
C VAL A 27 3.54 -17.26 4.56
N ARG A 28 2.84 -16.93 5.63
CA ARG A 28 1.40 -17.20 5.74
C ARG A 28 0.67 -16.12 4.95
N GLU A 29 -0.11 -16.53 3.98
CA GLU A 29 -1.05 -15.63 3.33
C GLU A 29 -2.23 -15.40 4.30
N GLU A 30 -2.52 -14.13 4.58
CA GLU A 30 -3.61 -13.70 5.46
C GLU A 30 -4.55 -12.81 4.64
N ASN A 31 -5.86 -13.00 4.78
CA ASN A 31 -6.84 -12.12 4.13
C ASN A 31 -6.90 -10.77 4.86
N ILE A 32 -7.27 -9.72 4.12
CA ILE A 32 -7.59 -8.42 4.71
C ILE A 32 -8.81 -8.58 5.63
N LEU A 33 -8.70 -8.08 6.86
CA LEU A 33 -9.80 -8.03 7.81
C LEU A 33 -10.77 -6.92 7.41
N VAL A 34 -12.02 -7.26 7.11
CA VAL A 34 -13.03 -6.29 6.67
C VAL A 34 -14.19 -6.27 7.66
N THR A 35 -14.37 -5.11 8.28
CA THR A 35 -15.49 -4.85 9.19
C THR A 35 -16.38 -3.74 8.64
N VAL A 36 -17.67 -3.80 8.97
CA VAL A 36 -18.65 -2.77 8.60
C VAL A 36 -19.13 -2.07 9.85
N ARG A 37 -19.22 -0.74 9.83
CA ARG A 37 -19.75 0.08 10.92
C ARG A 37 -20.90 0.94 10.43
N ILE A 38 -22.08 0.71 10.98
CA ILE A 38 -23.26 1.54 10.72
C ILE A 38 -23.33 2.61 11.80
N ARG A 39 -23.46 3.88 11.41
CA ARG A 39 -23.71 4.96 12.38
C ARG A 39 -25.21 5.08 12.70
N PRO A 40 -25.60 5.75 13.80
CA PRO A 40 -26.98 6.20 13.98
C PRO A 40 -27.43 7.16 12.88
N LEU A 41 -28.75 7.30 12.70
CA LEU A 41 -29.32 8.40 11.90
C LEU A 41 -28.87 9.74 12.47
N SER A 42 -28.44 10.63 11.60
CA SER A 42 -28.04 11.99 11.94
C SER A 42 -29.28 12.86 12.20
N SER A 43 -29.11 13.97 12.92
CA SER A 43 -30.22 14.90 13.18
C SER A 43 -30.88 15.41 11.90
N LYS A 44 -30.13 15.55 10.81
CA LYS A 44 -30.66 15.96 9.50
C LYS A 44 -31.52 14.88 8.86
N GLU A 45 -31.09 13.63 8.91
CA GLU A 45 -31.85 12.49 8.38
C GLU A 45 -33.13 12.24 9.22
N ILE A 46 -33.05 12.39 10.54
CA ILE A 46 -34.21 12.31 11.43
C ILE A 46 -35.22 13.43 11.11
N ALA A 47 -34.74 14.67 10.96
CA ALA A 47 -35.60 15.80 10.60
C ALA A 47 -36.23 15.67 9.20
N ALA A 48 -35.57 14.94 8.29
CA ALA A 48 -36.09 14.61 6.97
C ALA A 48 -37.02 13.39 6.95
N TYR A 49 -37.32 12.78 8.10
CA TYR A 49 -38.09 11.53 8.22
C TYR A 49 -37.52 10.40 7.36
N ASP A 50 -36.19 10.32 7.25
CA ASP A 50 -35.53 9.29 6.45
C ASP A 50 -35.72 7.90 7.07
N LEU A 51 -35.84 6.89 6.20
CA LEU A 51 -36.09 5.52 6.62
C LEU A 51 -34.78 4.76 6.80
N VAL A 52 -34.77 3.78 7.70
CA VAL A 52 -33.63 2.87 7.85
C VAL A 52 -33.71 1.80 6.76
N ALA A 53 -32.70 1.75 5.90
CA ALA A 53 -32.62 0.82 4.77
C ALA A 53 -31.83 -0.46 5.09
N TRP A 54 -31.14 -0.54 6.22
CA TRP A 54 -30.23 -1.63 6.55
C TRP A 54 -30.54 -2.24 7.91
N ASP A 55 -30.42 -3.55 8.02
CA ASP A 55 -30.56 -4.31 9.26
C ASP A 55 -29.30 -5.12 9.55
N VAL A 56 -28.87 -5.14 10.81
CA VAL A 56 -27.81 -6.03 11.28
C VAL A 56 -28.49 -7.22 11.93
N THR A 57 -28.55 -8.34 11.21
CA THR A 57 -29.28 -9.53 11.67
C THR A 57 -28.43 -10.41 12.59
N ASP A 58 -27.12 -10.33 12.45
CA ASP A 58 -26.12 -11.07 13.23
C ASP A 58 -24.82 -10.25 13.30
N GLU A 59 -23.89 -10.66 14.15
CA GLU A 59 -22.59 -10.00 14.35
C GLU A 59 -21.76 -9.86 13.06
N ASN A 60 -22.08 -10.64 12.02
CA ASN A 60 -21.34 -10.71 10.76
C ASN A 60 -22.20 -10.46 9.52
N ILE A 61 -23.51 -10.24 9.68
CA ILE A 61 -24.47 -10.20 8.56
C ILE A 61 -25.24 -8.88 8.57
N ILE A 62 -25.26 -8.22 7.41
CA ILE A 62 -26.08 -7.04 7.13
C ILE A 62 -27.01 -7.34 5.97
N VAL A 63 -28.28 -6.95 6.12
CA VAL A 63 -29.34 -7.17 5.13
C VAL A 63 -30.01 -5.85 4.78
N SER A 64 -30.28 -5.64 3.49
CA SER A 64 -31.11 -4.54 3.01
C SER A 64 -32.59 -4.79 3.33
N LYS A 65 -33.26 -3.80 3.93
CA LYS A 65 -34.71 -3.83 4.19
C LYS A 65 -35.53 -3.57 2.93
N ASN A 66 -34.91 -3.09 1.85
CA ASN A 66 -35.63 -2.62 0.67
C ASN A 66 -35.60 -3.66 -0.46
N LEU A 67 -36.53 -4.63 -0.38
CA LEU A 67 -36.63 -5.79 -1.29
C LEU A 67 -36.97 -5.42 -2.74
N TYR A 68 -37.51 -4.22 -3.00
CA TYR A 68 -37.96 -3.81 -4.35
C TYR A 68 -36.83 -3.43 -5.31
N HIS A 69 -35.59 -3.24 -4.83
CA HIS A 69 -34.47 -2.79 -5.67
C HIS A 69 -33.27 -3.75 -5.77
N GLU A 70 -33.32 -4.92 -5.12
CA GLU A 70 -32.18 -5.85 -5.12
C GLU A 70 -32.46 -7.17 -5.83
N ARG A 71 -31.85 -7.30 -7.02
CA ARG A 71 -31.77 -8.55 -7.80
C ARG A 71 -30.93 -9.67 -7.13
N HIS A 72 -30.24 -9.38 -6.02
CA HIS A 72 -29.27 -10.28 -5.37
C HIS A 72 -29.51 -10.48 -3.86
N GLY A 73 -30.76 -10.45 -3.40
CA GLY A 73 -31.12 -10.90 -2.04
C GLY A 73 -30.61 -10.04 -0.87
N GLY A 74 -29.91 -8.92 -1.14
CA GLY A 74 -29.60 -7.88 -0.17
C GLY A 74 -28.75 -8.27 1.04
N LEU A 75 -28.22 -9.48 1.06
CA LEU A 75 -27.49 -10.05 2.19
C LEU A 75 -25.99 -9.99 1.94
N TYR A 76 -25.25 -9.41 2.90
CA TYR A 76 -23.80 -9.29 2.85
C TYR A 76 -23.19 -9.82 4.14
N LYS A 77 -22.07 -10.55 4.02
CA LYS A 77 -21.37 -11.18 5.14
C LYS A 77 -19.92 -10.68 5.24
N PHE A 78 -19.54 -10.20 6.42
CA PHE A 78 -18.20 -9.65 6.69
C PHE A 78 -17.56 -10.34 7.90
N ASP A 79 -16.37 -9.89 8.30
CA ASP A 79 -15.70 -10.44 9.49
C ASP A 79 -16.33 -9.95 10.78
N LYS A 80 -16.88 -8.72 10.76
CA LYS A 80 -17.76 -8.16 11.79
C LYS A 80 -18.62 -7.04 11.22
N VAL A 81 -19.83 -6.88 11.74
CA VAL A 81 -20.77 -5.79 11.47
C VAL A 81 -21.15 -5.14 12.80
N PHE A 82 -20.85 -3.85 12.93
CA PHE A 82 -21.16 -3.05 14.11
C PHE A 82 -22.43 -2.25 13.87
N ASP A 83 -23.43 -2.49 14.71
CA ASP A 83 -24.70 -1.78 14.70
C ASP A 83 -24.56 -0.32 15.21
N PRO A 84 -25.59 0.53 15.01
CA PRO A 84 -25.55 1.94 15.43
C PRO A 84 -25.24 2.22 16.90
N THR A 85 -25.48 1.27 17.80
CA THR A 85 -25.24 1.42 19.24
C THR A 85 -23.79 1.09 19.64
N CYS A 86 -23.01 0.49 18.74
CA CYS A 86 -21.63 0.08 19.03
C CYS A 86 -20.69 1.29 19.25
N SER A 87 -20.00 1.26 20.39
CA SER A 87 -18.98 2.27 20.73
C SER A 87 -17.73 2.13 19.84
N THR A 88 -17.01 3.23 19.63
CA THR A 88 -15.75 3.19 18.86
C THR A 88 -14.68 2.30 19.53
N ARG A 89 -14.74 2.18 20.86
CA ARG A 89 -13.85 1.27 21.61
C ARG A 89 -14.06 -0.19 21.20
N LYS A 90 -15.32 -0.64 21.13
CA LYS A 90 -15.66 -2.01 20.68
C LYS A 90 -15.24 -2.24 19.23
N VAL A 91 -15.44 -1.23 18.37
CA VAL A 91 -14.98 -1.27 16.96
C VAL A 91 -13.46 -1.46 16.86
N TYR A 92 -12.69 -0.79 17.72
CA TYR A 92 -11.24 -1.01 17.81
C TYR A 92 -10.90 -2.40 18.33
N GLU A 93 -11.46 -2.79 19.48
CA GLU A 93 -11.15 -4.04 20.17
C GLU A 93 -11.41 -5.28 19.30
N GLU A 94 -12.54 -5.30 18.58
CA GLU A 94 -12.94 -6.45 17.75
C GLU A 94 -12.56 -6.32 16.27
N GLY A 95 -12.23 -5.12 15.78
CA GLY A 95 -12.04 -4.88 14.35
C GLY A 95 -10.65 -4.42 13.92
N ALA A 96 -9.80 -3.95 14.84
CA ALA A 96 -8.52 -3.33 14.48
C ALA A 96 -7.37 -3.56 15.45
N ARG A 97 -7.65 -3.96 16.70
CA ARG A 97 -6.67 -4.09 17.78
C ARG A 97 -5.51 -5.02 17.42
N ASP A 98 -5.81 -6.21 16.95
CA ASP A 98 -4.78 -7.20 16.61
C ASP A 98 -3.91 -6.77 15.41
N VAL A 99 -4.49 -6.00 14.49
CA VAL A 99 -3.74 -5.39 13.40
C VAL A 99 -2.82 -4.29 13.94
N ALA A 100 -3.32 -3.38 14.78
CA ALA A 100 -2.52 -2.33 15.39
C ALA A 100 -1.34 -2.91 16.20
N LEU A 101 -1.60 -3.90 17.05
CA LEU A 101 -0.59 -4.51 17.92
C LEU A 101 0.42 -5.37 17.15
N SER A 102 0.10 -5.84 15.94
CA SER A 102 1.05 -6.58 15.11
C SER A 102 2.32 -5.77 14.75
N ALA A 103 2.22 -4.43 14.75
CA ALA A 103 3.36 -3.54 14.58
C ALA A 103 4.41 -3.67 15.70
N LEU A 104 3.99 -3.97 16.92
CA LEU A 104 4.91 -4.17 18.05
C LEU A 104 5.70 -5.47 17.92
N SER A 105 5.14 -6.44 17.19
CA SER A 105 5.78 -7.72 16.86
C SER A 105 6.60 -7.67 15.57
N GLY A 106 6.84 -6.47 15.00
CA GLY A 106 7.64 -6.29 13.79
C GLY A 106 6.90 -6.53 12.47
N ILE A 107 5.58 -6.61 12.46
CA ILE A 107 4.79 -6.77 11.22
C ILE A 107 4.20 -5.42 10.83
N ASN A 108 4.37 -4.99 9.58
CA ASN A 108 3.70 -3.76 9.12
C ASN A 108 2.18 -3.88 9.27
N ALA A 109 1.54 -2.84 9.77
CA ALA A 109 0.13 -2.78 10.04
C ALA A 109 -0.50 -1.60 9.29
N THR A 110 -1.70 -1.80 8.74
CA THR A 110 -2.48 -0.72 8.14
C THR A 110 -3.94 -0.85 8.54
N ILE A 111 -4.52 0.22 9.06
CA ILE A 111 -5.95 0.31 9.36
C ILE A 111 -6.49 1.51 8.59
N PHE A 112 -7.51 1.29 7.76
CA PHE A 112 -8.12 2.40 7.04
C PHE A 112 -9.64 2.39 7.05
N ALA A 113 -10.22 3.58 7.18
CA ALA A 113 -11.66 3.77 7.09
C ALA A 113 -12.08 4.14 5.65
N TYR A 114 -13.11 3.47 5.16
CA TYR A 114 -13.68 3.69 3.83
C TYR A 114 -15.18 3.95 3.93
N GLY A 115 -15.74 4.75 3.01
CA GLY A 115 -17.16 5.09 2.97
C GLY A 115 -17.42 6.51 2.46
N GLN A 116 -18.70 6.85 2.26
CA GLN A 116 -19.09 8.18 1.79
C GLN A 116 -18.78 9.28 2.81
N THR A 117 -18.82 10.54 2.40
CA THR A 117 -18.78 11.67 3.34
C THR A 117 -19.90 11.58 4.36
N SER A 118 -19.58 11.95 5.60
CA SER A 118 -20.49 11.86 6.75
C SER A 118 -20.93 10.43 7.13
N SER A 119 -20.29 9.37 6.62
CA SER A 119 -20.54 7.99 7.07
C SER A 119 -19.94 7.65 8.44
N GLY A 120 -18.99 8.46 8.93
CA GLY A 120 -18.31 8.25 10.21
C GLY A 120 -16.85 7.80 10.13
N LYS A 121 -16.17 7.95 8.97
CA LYS A 121 -14.74 7.60 8.81
C LYS A 121 -13.84 8.28 9.83
N THR A 122 -13.79 9.61 9.84
CA THR A 122 -12.96 10.41 10.76
C THR A 122 -13.30 10.15 12.23
N PHE A 123 -14.59 10.08 12.56
CA PHE A 123 -15.05 9.72 13.91
C PHE A 123 -14.51 8.35 14.36
N THR A 124 -14.51 7.38 13.45
CA THR A 124 -13.99 6.04 13.72
C THR A 124 -12.47 6.05 13.85
N MET A 125 -11.76 6.66 12.91
CA MET A 125 -10.30 6.67 12.90
C MET A 125 -9.70 7.43 14.08
N ARG A 126 -10.33 8.52 14.53
CA ARG A 126 -9.93 9.24 15.74
C ARG A 126 -9.98 8.33 16.97
N GLY A 127 -11.11 7.67 17.21
CA GLY A 127 -11.23 6.76 18.34
C GLY A 127 -10.35 5.51 18.20
N VAL A 128 -10.15 4.99 16.98
CA VAL A 128 -9.19 3.90 16.73
C VAL A 128 -7.76 4.34 17.07
N ALA A 129 -7.34 5.55 16.68
CA ALA A 129 -6.04 6.10 17.00
C ALA A 129 -5.85 6.26 18.52
N GLU A 130 -6.82 6.86 19.21
CA GLU A 130 -6.78 7.05 20.67
C GLU A 130 -6.66 5.72 21.44
N ASN A 131 -7.43 4.69 21.05
CA ASN A 131 -7.36 3.38 21.68
C ASN A 131 -6.07 2.63 21.30
N ALA A 132 -5.60 2.74 20.06
CA ALA A 132 -4.34 2.14 19.62
C ALA A 132 -3.15 2.71 20.39
N VAL A 133 -3.08 4.03 20.59
CA VAL A 133 -2.02 4.67 21.41
C VAL A 133 -2.02 4.09 22.82
N LYS A 134 -3.19 4.00 23.45
CA LYS A 134 -3.32 3.45 24.80
C LYS A 134 -2.79 2.01 24.88
N ASP A 135 -3.21 1.15 23.95
CA ASP A 135 -2.82 -0.26 23.96
C ASP A 135 -1.35 -0.46 23.59
N ILE A 136 -0.79 0.35 22.68
CA ILE A 136 0.63 0.36 22.35
C ILE A 136 1.47 0.69 23.58
N TYR A 137 1.17 1.77 24.30
CA TYR A 137 1.92 2.15 25.50
C TYR A 137 1.71 1.18 26.66
N ASN A 138 0.52 0.60 26.80
CA ASN A 138 0.30 -0.49 27.74
C ASN A 138 1.21 -1.67 27.41
N HIS A 139 1.29 -2.10 26.15
CA HIS A 139 2.16 -3.19 25.74
C HIS A 139 3.63 -2.88 26.01
N ILE A 140 4.12 -1.70 25.64
CA ILE A 140 5.49 -1.24 25.92
C ILE A 140 5.80 -1.30 27.42
N LYS A 141 4.84 -0.89 28.27
CA LYS A 141 5.00 -0.93 29.73
C LYS A 141 5.12 -2.36 30.29
N PHE A 142 4.43 -3.32 29.70
CA PHE A 142 4.44 -4.72 30.15
C PHE A 142 5.57 -5.56 29.52
N THR A 143 6.16 -5.14 28.40
CA THR A 143 7.26 -5.84 27.72
C THR A 143 8.60 -5.23 28.11
N GLN A 144 9.11 -5.60 29.29
CA GLN A 144 10.35 -5.03 29.83
C GLN A 144 11.63 -5.61 29.20
N GLU A 145 11.56 -6.76 28.52
CA GLU A 145 12.72 -7.36 27.83
C GLU A 145 13.17 -6.59 26.59
N ARG A 146 12.35 -5.65 26.10
CA ARG A 146 12.58 -4.90 24.86
C ARG A 146 12.65 -3.40 25.11
N GLU A 147 13.38 -2.72 24.25
CA GLU A 147 13.31 -1.27 24.09
C GLU A 147 12.52 -0.95 22.84
N PHE A 148 11.76 0.14 22.90
CA PHE A 148 10.91 0.61 21.81
C PHE A 148 11.23 2.06 21.50
N LEU A 149 11.54 2.34 20.24
CA LEU A 149 11.69 3.68 19.69
C LEU A 149 10.55 3.95 18.71
N LEU A 150 9.75 4.98 18.99
CA LEU A 150 8.59 5.35 18.21
C LEU A 150 8.89 6.63 17.44
N LYS A 151 8.64 6.62 16.12
CA LYS A 151 8.71 7.81 15.25
C LYS A 151 7.36 8.08 14.63
N PHE A 152 6.89 9.30 14.72
CA PHE A 152 5.61 9.75 14.21
C PHE A 152 5.81 10.57 12.93
N SER A 153 4.99 10.31 11.93
CA SER A 153 4.87 11.15 10.73
C SER A 153 3.42 11.21 10.29
N ALA A 154 3.04 12.29 9.61
CA ALA A 154 1.68 12.45 9.12
C ALA A 154 1.67 13.21 7.81
N LEU A 155 0.83 12.75 6.87
CA LEU A 155 0.69 13.37 5.57
C LEU A 155 -0.77 13.49 5.15
N GLU A 156 -1.03 14.48 4.30
CA GLU A 156 -2.31 14.68 3.61
C GLU A 156 -2.10 14.50 2.11
N ILE A 157 -2.99 13.76 1.46
CA ILE A 157 -3.06 13.64 0.01
C ILE A 157 -4.31 14.35 -0.46
N TYR A 158 -4.13 15.48 -1.13
CA TYR A 158 -5.21 16.26 -1.72
C TYR A 158 -4.88 16.60 -3.16
N ASN A 159 -5.82 16.36 -4.08
CA ASN A 159 -5.62 16.59 -5.51
C ASN A 159 -4.29 15.99 -6.03
N GLU A 160 -3.97 14.77 -5.59
CA GLU A 160 -2.75 14.03 -5.96
C GLU A 160 -1.43 14.73 -5.60
N THR A 161 -1.52 15.72 -4.71
CA THR A 161 -0.40 16.41 -4.07
C THR A 161 -0.27 15.88 -2.64
N VAL A 162 0.95 15.53 -2.24
CA VAL A 162 1.27 15.05 -0.90
C VAL A 162 1.81 16.22 -0.09
N VAL A 163 1.29 16.46 1.10
CA VAL A 163 1.69 17.55 1.99
C VAL A 163 2.02 16.97 3.36
N ASP A 164 3.07 17.48 3.99
CA ASP A 164 3.43 17.16 5.37
C ASP A 164 2.48 17.86 6.36
N LEU A 165 1.86 17.11 7.27
CA LEU A 165 0.97 17.65 8.29
C LEU A 165 1.70 18.20 9.52
N LEU A 166 2.95 17.81 9.75
CA LEU A 166 3.80 18.34 10.81
C LEU A 166 4.51 19.63 10.37
N ASN A 167 4.81 19.75 9.08
CA ASN A 167 5.48 20.92 8.52
C ASN A 167 4.90 21.32 7.15
N ARG A 168 3.78 22.05 7.15
CA ARG A 168 3.11 22.49 5.92
C ARG A 168 3.93 23.44 5.06
N ASP A 169 4.88 24.16 5.65
CA ASP A 169 5.74 25.12 4.95
C ASP A 169 6.79 24.43 4.07
N SER A 170 6.98 23.12 4.22
CA SER A 170 7.86 22.29 3.38
C SER A 170 7.41 22.19 1.93
N GLY A 171 6.15 22.52 1.63
CA GLY A 171 5.57 22.42 0.30
C GLY A 171 5.23 20.97 -0.10
N PRO A 172 4.99 20.71 -1.41
CA PRO A 172 4.56 19.40 -1.87
C PRO A 172 5.69 18.37 -1.84
N LEU A 173 5.42 17.21 -1.21
CA LEU A 173 6.36 16.11 -1.07
C LEU A 173 6.39 15.21 -2.33
N ARG A 174 7.56 14.61 -2.59
CA ARG A 174 7.78 13.71 -3.73
C ARG A 174 7.76 12.25 -3.27
N LEU A 175 7.33 11.35 -4.16
CA LEU A 175 7.43 9.91 -3.94
C LEU A 175 8.62 9.36 -4.70
N LEU A 176 9.50 8.66 -3.99
CA LEU A 176 10.65 7.94 -4.56
C LEU A 176 10.42 6.43 -4.39
N ASP A 177 11.04 5.64 -5.27
CA ASP A 177 11.01 4.18 -5.20
C ASP A 177 12.37 3.73 -4.62
N ASP A 178 12.35 3.11 -3.44
CA ASP A 178 13.52 2.49 -2.80
C ASP A 178 13.52 0.98 -3.11
N PRO A 179 14.65 0.38 -3.53
CA PRO A 179 14.74 -1.04 -3.86
C PRO A 179 14.38 -2.00 -2.71
N GLU A 180 14.64 -1.60 -1.46
CA GLU A 180 14.43 -2.44 -0.28
C GLU A 180 13.16 -2.05 0.48
N ARG A 181 12.90 -0.75 0.64
CA ARG A 181 11.80 -0.19 1.43
C ARG A 181 10.52 0.05 0.62
N GLY A 182 10.59 0.00 -0.71
CA GLY A 182 9.47 0.30 -1.60
C GLY A 182 9.23 1.80 -1.74
N THR A 183 7.97 2.22 -1.88
CA THR A 183 7.65 3.65 -2.06
C THR A 183 7.95 4.45 -0.79
N ILE A 184 8.86 5.42 -0.87
CA ILE A 184 9.18 6.37 0.20
C ILE A 184 8.69 7.77 -0.13
N VAL A 185 8.34 8.54 0.90
CA VAL A 185 7.98 9.95 0.77
C VAL A 185 9.22 10.77 1.13
N ASP A 186 9.78 11.45 0.13
CA ASP A 186 10.98 12.27 0.32
C ASP A 186 10.68 13.47 1.22
N LYS A 187 11.60 13.75 2.15
CA LYS A 187 11.53 14.89 3.09
C LYS A 187 10.28 14.94 3.98
N LEU A 188 9.62 13.80 4.22
CA LEU A 188 8.57 13.72 5.23
C LEU A 188 9.19 13.89 6.63
N THR A 189 8.64 14.79 7.43
CA THR A 189 9.09 15.01 8.80
C THR A 189 8.76 13.80 9.67
N GLU A 190 9.77 13.28 10.37
CA GLU A 190 9.61 12.22 11.37
C GLU A 190 10.00 12.77 12.74
N GLU A 191 9.07 12.71 13.70
CA GLU A 191 9.28 13.18 15.07
C GLU A 191 9.39 11.99 16.03
N VAL A 192 10.41 12.00 16.89
CA VAL A 192 10.59 10.96 17.90
C VAL A 192 9.59 11.17 19.04
N VAL A 193 8.75 10.15 19.27
CA VAL A 193 7.71 10.16 20.29
C VAL A 193 8.36 9.86 21.65
N LYS A 194 8.04 10.66 22.67
CA LYS A 194 8.67 10.58 24.00
C LYS A 194 7.82 9.78 24.97
N ASP A 195 6.52 10.04 24.98
CA ASP A 195 5.54 9.43 25.87
C ASP A 195 4.15 9.41 25.20
N ASP A 196 3.17 8.80 25.88
CA ASP A 196 1.82 8.65 25.33
C ASP A 196 1.09 10.00 25.18
N GLN A 197 1.38 10.98 26.03
CA GLN A 197 0.81 12.32 25.95
C GLN A 197 1.36 13.05 24.72
N HIS A 198 2.66 12.91 24.44
CA HIS A 198 3.29 13.46 23.26
C HIS A 198 2.65 12.90 21.98
N LEU A 199 2.43 11.58 21.91
CA LEU A 199 1.78 10.97 20.75
C LEU A 199 0.35 11.48 20.54
N ARG A 200 -0.45 11.58 21.61
CA ARG A 200 -1.80 12.14 21.57
C ARG A 200 -1.79 13.60 21.11
N HIS A 201 -0.80 14.38 21.55
CA HIS A 201 -0.63 15.76 21.14
C HIS A 201 -0.31 15.88 19.65
N LEU A 202 0.61 15.06 19.11
CA LEU A 202 0.94 15.04 17.69
C LEU A 202 -0.26 14.67 16.80
N ILE A 203 -1.06 13.69 17.23
CA ILE A 203 -2.31 13.34 16.54
C ILE A 203 -3.27 14.54 16.54
N SER A 204 -3.42 15.22 17.69
CA SER A 204 -4.28 16.39 17.83
C SER A 204 -3.82 17.56 16.95
N ILE A 205 -2.51 17.79 16.82
CA ILE A 205 -1.96 18.78 15.88
C ILE A 205 -2.37 18.42 14.45
N CYS A 206 -2.21 17.16 14.05
CA CYS A 206 -2.55 16.70 12.70
C CYS A 206 -4.06 16.87 12.40
N GLU A 207 -4.91 16.62 13.39
CA GLU A 207 -6.36 16.86 13.29
C GLU A 207 -6.67 18.35 13.13
N ALA A 208 -6.07 19.21 13.93
CA ALA A 208 -6.24 20.67 13.83
C ALA A 208 -5.75 21.20 12.48
N GLN A 209 -4.60 20.73 12.00
CA GLN A 209 -4.06 21.12 10.70
C GLN A 209 -4.96 20.70 9.54
N ARG A 210 -5.66 19.56 9.67
CA ARG A 210 -6.67 19.15 8.69
C ARG A 210 -7.88 20.09 8.71
N GLN A 211 -8.37 20.48 9.88
CA GLN A 211 -9.49 21.43 10.04
C GLN A 211 -9.18 22.84 9.55
N VAL A 212 -7.97 23.36 9.77
CA VAL A 212 -7.54 24.66 9.20
C VAL A 212 -7.58 24.62 7.66
N GLY A 213 -7.28 23.45 7.07
CA GLY A 213 -7.47 23.22 5.63
C GLY A 213 -8.93 23.31 5.15
N GLU A 214 -9.91 22.99 6.01
CA GLU A 214 -11.35 23.02 5.69
C GLU A 214 -11.91 24.45 5.65
N THR A 215 -11.45 25.32 6.55
CA THR A 215 -11.96 26.70 6.68
C THR A 215 -11.42 27.64 5.61
N ALA A 216 -10.23 27.39 5.09
CA ALA A 216 -9.59 28.26 4.09
C ALA A 216 -10.19 28.12 2.67
N LEU A 217 -10.68 26.93 2.26
CA LEU A 217 -11.02 26.62 0.87
C LEU A 217 -12.08 25.50 0.73
N ASN A 218 -13.32 25.72 1.19
CA ASN A 218 -14.44 24.75 1.15
C ASN A 218 -14.15 23.41 1.85
N ASP A 219 -15.18 22.57 2.02
CA ASP A 219 -15.19 21.25 2.68
C ASP A 219 -14.08 20.30 2.16
N LYS A 220 -12.85 20.47 2.65
CA LYS A 220 -11.63 19.85 2.14
C LYS A 220 -11.41 18.46 2.74
N SER A 221 -11.87 18.20 3.96
CA SER A 221 -11.65 16.90 4.63
C SER A 221 -12.44 15.75 4.03
N SER A 222 -13.57 16.03 3.38
CA SER A 222 -14.31 15.06 2.56
C SER A 222 -13.56 14.69 1.28
N ARG A 223 -12.52 15.44 0.91
CA ARG A 223 -11.83 15.38 -0.39
C ARG A 223 -10.34 15.04 -0.29
N SER A 224 -9.77 15.01 0.90
CA SER A 224 -8.38 14.62 1.14
C SER A 224 -8.28 13.32 1.92
N HIS A 225 -7.17 12.62 1.71
CA HIS A 225 -6.80 11.43 2.49
C HIS A 225 -5.78 11.83 3.53
N GLN A 226 -5.96 11.40 4.77
CA GLN A 226 -4.99 11.58 5.84
C GLN A 226 -4.33 10.24 6.14
N ILE A 227 -3.00 10.22 6.24
CA ILE A 227 -2.23 9.05 6.66
C ILE A 227 -1.38 9.47 7.85
N ILE A 228 -1.69 8.90 9.01
CA ILE A 228 -0.85 8.98 10.21
C ILE A 228 -0.03 7.70 10.26
N ARG A 229 1.27 7.83 10.42
CA ARG A 229 2.21 6.70 10.46
C ARG A 229 3.02 6.74 11.74
N LEU A 230 2.98 5.62 12.46
CA LEU A 230 3.85 5.34 13.58
C LEU A 230 4.86 4.27 13.17
N THR A 231 6.12 4.64 13.04
CA THR A 231 7.23 3.71 12.83
C THR A 231 7.72 3.24 14.19
N ILE A 232 7.75 1.94 14.39
CA ILE A 232 8.11 1.29 15.65
C ILE A 232 9.35 0.46 15.41
N GLU A 233 10.41 0.81 16.12
CA GLU A 233 11.63 0.03 16.21
C GLU A 233 11.68 -0.63 17.58
N SER A 234 11.91 -1.94 17.61
CA SER A 234 12.02 -2.71 18.85
C SER A 234 13.29 -3.52 18.88
N SER A 235 14.13 -3.31 19.88
CA SER A 235 15.37 -4.06 20.12
C SER A 235 15.27 -4.87 21.41
N LEU A 236 15.98 -5.99 21.48
CA LEU A 236 16.14 -6.73 22.73
C LEU A 236 17.14 -6.00 23.62
N ARG A 237 16.89 -5.94 24.93
CA ARG A 237 17.80 -5.28 25.89
C ARG A 237 19.06 -6.08 26.20
N GLU A 238 19.06 -7.39 25.94
CA GLU A 238 20.22 -8.26 26.21
C GLU A 238 21.20 -8.31 25.02
N ASP A 239 22.49 -8.25 25.36
CA ASP A 239 23.67 -8.36 24.49
C ASP A 239 23.89 -9.79 23.97
N SER A 240 22.82 -10.43 23.52
CA SER A 240 22.94 -11.69 22.77
C SER A 240 23.55 -11.37 21.42
N GLU A 241 24.57 -12.12 21.00
CA GLU A 241 25.29 -11.97 19.71
C GLU A 241 24.38 -11.97 18.46
N CYS A 242 23.08 -12.24 18.62
CA CYS A 242 22.02 -12.03 17.64
C CYS A 242 20.95 -11.05 18.19
N VAL A 243 21.21 -9.74 18.12
CA VAL A 243 20.21 -8.72 18.48
C VAL A 243 19.13 -8.72 17.39
N LYS A 244 17.99 -9.36 17.68
CA LYS A 244 16.81 -9.35 16.80
C LYS A 244 16.07 -8.04 16.97
N SER A 245 16.50 -7.01 16.26
CA SER A 245 15.76 -5.76 16.14
C SER A 245 14.63 -5.91 15.11
N PHE A 246 13.46 -5.39 15.44
CA PHE A 246 12.30 -5.37 14.56
C PHE A 246 11.99 -3.94 14.14
N LEU A 247 11.54 -3.77 12.91
CA LEU A 247 11.10 -2.48 12.38
C LEU A 247 9.77 -2.62 11.67
N ALA A 248 8.73 -1.99 12.19
CA ALA A 248 7.42 -2.00 11.57
C ALA A 248 6.83 -0.60 11.48
N SER A 249 5.84 -0.45 10.61
CA SER A 249 5.02 0.75 10.54
C SER A 249 3.56 0.42 10.81
N LEU A 250 2.90 1.21 11.64
CA LEU A 250 1.46 1.26 11.80
C LEU A 250 0.93 2.47 11.02
N ASN A 251 0.12 2.22 9.99
CA ASN A 251 -0.53 3.26 9.20
C ASN A 251 -2.00 3.35 9.59
N LEU A 252 -2.43 4.51 10.07
CA LEU A 252 -3.83 4.86 10.33
C LEU A 252 -4.29 5.82 9.25
N VAL A 253 -5.22 5.37 8.41
CA VAL A 253 -5.62 6.11 7.20
C VAL A 253 -7.09 6.49 7.27
N ASP A 254 -7.38 7.76 7.10
CA ASP A 254 -8.72 8.29 6.91
C ASP A 254 -8.87 8.76 5.47
N LEU A 255 -9.65 8.02 4.68
CA LEU A 255 -9.82 8.29 3.26
C LEU A 255 -10.82 9.42 3.00
N ALA A 256 -10.74 10.00 1.80
CA ALA A 256 -11.78 10.88 1.28
C ALA A 256 -13.13 10.15 1.11
N GLY A 257 -14.22 10.90 0.91
CA GLY A 257 -15.54 10.37 0.60
C GLY A 257 -15.56 9.54 -0.69
N SER A 258 -16.18 8.36 -0.64
CA SER A 258 -16.29 7.45 -1.79
C SER A 258 -17.40 7.79 -2.79
N GLU A 259 -18.20 8.82 -2.53
CA GLU A 259 -19.27 9.27 -3.40
C GLU A 259 -18.76 9.92 -4.70
N ARG A 260 -19.56 9.84 -5.77
CA ARG A 260 -19.19 10.40 -7.07
C ARG A 260 -19.38 11.92 -7.08
N ALA A 261 -18.45 12.64 -7.71
CA ALA A 261 -18.47 14.09 -7.82
C ALA A 261 -19.74 14.64 -8.51
N THR A 262 -20.40 13.86 -9.38
CA THR A 262 -21.64 14.27 -10.05
C THR A 262 -22.83 14.43 -9.11
N GLN A 263 -22.81 13.80 -7.93
CA GLN A 263 -23.87 13.94 -6.92
C GLN A 263 -23.60 15.12 -5.96
N ALA A 264 -22.37 15.63 -5.93
CA ALA A 264 -21.99 16.82 -5.16
C ALA A 264 -22.24 18.08 -6.01
N ASN A 265 -23.52 18.50 -6.13
CA ASN A 265 -24.04 19.66 -6.89
C ASN A 265 -23.17 20.92 -6.85
N THR A 266 -22.08 20.99 -7.63
CA THR A 266 -21.13 22.10 -7.55
C THR A 266 -20.34 22.29 -8.88
N GLY A 267 -20.27 23.55 -9.36
CA GLY A 267 -19.91 23.94 -10.74
C GLY A 267 -18.47 23.69 -11.26
N GLY A 268 -18.21 24.15 -12.49
CA GLY A 268 -17.17 23.65 -13.42
C GLY A 268 -15.71 23.52 -12.98
N THR A 269 -15.17 24.36 -12.08
CA THR A 269 -13.82 24.20 -11.51
C THR A 269 -13.74 23.00 -10.55
N ARG A 270 -14.84 22.69 -9.86
CA ARG A 270 -14.98 21.53 -8.98
C ARG A 270 -15.14 20.21 -9.75
N LEU A 271 -15.46 20.25 -11.04
CA LEU A 271 -15.49 19.04 -11.89
C LEU A 271 -14.08 18.50 -12.18
N LYS A 272 -13.11 19.38 -12.45
CA LYS A 272 -11.70 18.99 -12.62
C LYS A 272 -11.08 18.49 -11.30
N GLU A 273 -11.38 19.16 -10.20
CA GLU A 273 -10.98 18.74 -8.84
C GLU A 273 -11.61 17.39 -8.44
N GLY A 274 -12.91 17.23 -8.68
CA GLY A 274 -13.64 15.98 -8.46
C GLY A 274 -13.10 14.82 -9.29
N SER A 275 -12.57 15.07 -10.49
CA SER A 275 -11.89 14.05 -11.30
C SER A 275 -10.64 13.48 -10.61
N HIS A 276 -9.84 14.34 -9.96
CA HIS A 276 -8.60 13.92 -9.28
C HIS A 276 -8.83 13.26 -7.91
N ILE A 277 -9.82 13.72 -7.13
CA ILE A 277 -10.19 13.07 -5.86
C ILE A 277 -10.70 11.65 -6.15
N ASN A 278 -11.59 11.53 -7.15
CA ASN A 278 -12.06 10.23 -7.61
C ASN A 278 -10.92 9.38 -8.20
N ARG A 279 -9.86 9.96 -8.76
CA ARG A 279 -8.73 9.18 -9.30
C ARG A 279 -8.11 8.27 -8.25
N SER A 280 -7.85 8.80 -7.05
CA SER A 280 -7.25 8.03 -5.95
C SER A 280 -8.13 6.86 -5.48
N LEU A 281 -9.41 7.11 -5.21
CA LEU A 281 -10.37 6.09 -4.76
C LEU A 281 -10.79 5.11 -5.87
N LEU A 282 -10.90 5.57 -7.11
CA LEU A 282 -11.14 4.72 -8.29
C LEU A 282 -9.95 3.78 -8.51
N THR A 283 -8.73 4.29 -8.39
CA THR A 283 -7.51 3.48 -8.49
C THR A 283 -7.46 2.47 -7.36
N LEU A 284 -7.75 2.88 -6.12
CA LEU A 284 -7.84 1.98 -4.96
C LEU A 284 -8.84 0.85 -5.21
N THR A 285 -10.05 1.17 -5.65
CA THR A 285 -11.09 0.18 -5.97
C THR A 285 -10.64 -0.76 -7.08
N THR A 286 -9.95 -0.24 -8.11
CA THR A 286 -9.41 -1.03 -9.22
C THR A 286 -8.31 -1.98 -8.75
N VAL A 287 -7.43 -1.52 -7.86
CA VAL A 287 -6.38 -2.34 -7.24
C VAL A 287 -7.01 -3.48 -6.44
N ILE A 288 -7.97 -3.16 -5.55
CA ILE A 288 -8.67 -4.17 -4.74
C ILE A 288 -9.34 -5.23 -5.63
N ARG A 289 -10.09 -4.83 -6.66
CA ARG A 289 -10.76 -5.77 -7.57
C ARG A 289 -9.78 -6.67 -8.32
N LYS A 290 -8.68 -6.12 -8.82
CA LYS A 290 -7.65 -6.93 -9.48
C LYS A 290 -6.95 -7.90 -8.53
N LEU A 291 -6.83 -7.55 -7.26
CA LEU A 291 -6.26 -8.42 -6.24
C LEU A 291 -7.26 -9.50 -5.77
N SER A 292 -8.56 -9.20 -5.74
CA SER A 292 -9.62 -10.12 -5.32
C SER A 292 -9.89 -11.23 -6.33
N ASP A 293 -9.75 -10.95 -7.64
CA ASP A 293 -10.05 -11.90 -8.71
C ASP A 293 -9.15 -13.17 -8.72
N GLY A 294 -8.19 -13.29 -7.79
CA GLY A 294 -7.33 -14.47 -7.57
C GLY A 294 -6.33 -14.77 -8.69
N LYS A 295 -6.59 -14.25 -9.89
CA LYS A 295 -5.68 -14.24 -11.02
C LYS A 295 -4.65 -13.14 -10.78
N ARG A 296 -3.54 -13.48 -10.11
CA ARG A 296 -2.32 -12.64 -10.07
C ARG A 296 -1.68 -12.42 -11.46
N SER A 297 -2.41 -12.69 -12.54
CA SER A 297 -2.00 -12.51 -13.93
C SER A 297 -2.46 -11.12 -14.39
N GLY A 298 -1.57 -10.15 -14.26
CA GLY A 298 -1.79 -8.80 -14.78
C GLY A 298 -1.11 -7.72 -13.93
N HIS A 299 -0.75 -6.61 -14.59
CA HIS A 299 -0.21 -5.46 -13.90
C HIS A 299 -1.25 -4.83 -12.95
N ILE A 300 -0.88 -4.73 -11.66
CA ILE A 300 -1.65 -4.00 -10.65
C ILE A 300 -1.27 -2.51 -10.71
N PRO A 301 -2.21 -1.59 -10.96
CA PRO A 301 -1.92 -0.20 -11.28
C PRO A 301 -1.66 0.68 -10.05
N TYR A 302 -0.80 0.25 -9.12
CA TYR A 302 -0.46 1.04 -7.92
C TYR A 302 0.02 2.44 -8.26
N ARG A 303 0.71 2.60 -9.41
CA ARG A 303 1.29 3.87 -9.87
C ARG A 303 0.27 4.90 -10.35
N ASN A 304 -0.99 4.54 -10.57
CA ASN A 304 -2.01 5.44 -11.11
C ASN A 304 -2.50 6.49 -10.09
N SER A 305 -2.21 6.33 -8.80
CA SER A 305 -2.47 7.34 -7.78
C SER A 305 -1.37 7.37 -6.71
N LYS A 306 -1.15 8.53 -6.09
CA LYS A 306 -0.19 8.66 -4.98
C LYS A 306 -0.59 7.82 -3.77
N LEU A 307 -1.89 7.76 -3.48
CA LEU A 307 -2.46 6.95 -2.40
C LEU A 307 -2.11 5.46 -2.56
N THR A 308 -2.38 4.88 -3.73
CA THR A 308 -2.13 3.45 -3.97
C THR A 308 -0.64 3.12 -4.06
N ARG A 309 0.23 4.08 -4.40
CA ARG A 309 1.68 3.90 -4.29
C ARG A 309 2.14 3.82 -2.83
N ILE A 310 1.65 4.74 -2.00
CA ILE A 310 1.99 4.77 -0.57
C ILE A 310 1.46 3.52 0.15
N LEU A 311 0.26 3.05 -0.22
CA LEU A 311 -0.40 1.87 0.36
C LEU A 311 -0.07 0.56 -0.37
N GLN A 312 0.91 0.55 -1.29
CA GLN A 312 1.25 -0.63 -2.07
C GLN A 312 1.66 -1.81 -1.19
N THR A 313 2.35 -1.56 -0.07
CA THR A 313 2.73 -2.60 0.90
C THR A 313 1.53 -3.13 1.68
N SER A 314 0.50 -2.30 1.88
CA SER A 314 -0.72 -2.61 2.62
C SER A 314 -1.73 -3.46 1.84
N LEU A 315 -1.66 -3.45 0.51
CA LEU A 315 -2.63 -4.10 -0.37
C LEU A 315 -1.91 -5.17 -1.20
N GLY A 316 -2.12 -6.45 -0.88
CA GLY A 316 -1.43 -7.56 -1.54
C GLY A 316 0.07 -7.66 -1.26
N GLY A 317 0.56 -6.94 -0.24
CA GLY A 317 1.99 -6.81 0.09
C GLY A 317 2.36 -7.33 1.48
N ASN A 318 3.50 -6.86 1.98
CA ASN A 318 4.01 -7.19 3.31
C ASN A 318 3.43 -6.26 4.39
N ALA A 319 2.16 -6.48 4.72
CA ALA A 319 1.50 -5.88 5.87
C ALA A 319 0.24 -6.66 6.26
N ARG A 320 -0.12 -6.61 7.53
CA ARG A 320 -1.46 -6.97 8.01
C ARG A 320 -2.37 -5.75 7.88
N THR A 321 -3.54 -5.95 7.28
CA THR A 321 -4.43 -4.84 6.92
C THR A 321 -5.85 -5.08 7.46
N ALA A 322 -6.43 -4.04 8.06
CA ALA A 322 -7.84 -3.97 8.41
C ALA A 322 -8.52 -2.80 7.69
N ILE A 323 -9.73 -3.04 7.21
CA ILE A 323 -10.59 -2.05 6.57
C ILE A 323 -11.87 -1.92 7.38
N ILE A 324 -12.16 -0.69 7.79
CA ILE A 324 -13.40 -0.36 8.48
C ILE A 324 -14.31 0.41 7.51
N CYS A 325 -15.28 -0.28 6.95
CA CYS A 325 -16.27 0.27 6.04
C CYS A 325 -17.38 0.96 6.83
N THR A 326 -17.39 2.28 6.83
CA THR A 326 -18.39 3.10 7.53
C THR A 326 -19.55 3.46 6.60
N MET A 327 -20.79 3.40 7.11
CA MET A 327 -21.98 3.63 6.27
C MET A 327 -23.11 4.34 7.02
N SER A 328 -23.98 5.02 6.26
CA SER A 328 -25.24 5.56 6.78
C SER A 328 -26.35 4.49 6.73
N PRO A 329 -27.21 4.41 7.76
CA PRO A 329 -28.39 3.54 7.74
C PRO A 329 -29.52 4.11 6.87
N ALA A 330 -29.44 5.38 6.47
CA ALA A 330 -30.50 6.11 5.81
C ALA A 330 -30.80 5.64 4.38
N LEU A 331 -32.08 5.63 4.01
CA LEU A 331 -32.55 5.20 2.70
C LEU A 331 -32.11 6.16 1.59
N SER A 332 -32.03 7.47 1.87
CA SER A 332 -31.47 8.46 0.93
C SER A 332 -30.03 8.16 0.51
N HIS A 333 -29.30 7.36 1.28
CA HIS A 333 -27.91 6.98 1.06
C HIS A 333 -27.73 5.52 0.63
N VAL A 334 -28.81 4.80 0.31
CA VAL A 334 -28.77 3.36 0.01
C VAL A 334 -27.80 2.98 -1.11
N GLU A 335 -27.73 3.77 -2.18
CA GLU A 335 -26.81 3.53 -3.30
C GLU A 335 -25.33 3.61 -2.88
N GLN A 336 -25.00 4.55 -2.00
CA GLN A 336 -23.63 4.72 -1.51
C GLN A 336 -23.25 3.67 -0.47
N SER A 337 -24.19 3.33 0.41
CA SER A 337 -24.07 2.20 1.32
C SER A 337 -23.83 0.91 0.53
N ARG A 338 -24.60 0.65 -0.53
CA ARG A 338 -24.42 -0.50 -1.42
C ARG A 338 -23.04 -0.51 -2.09
N ASN A 339 -22.58 0.61 -2.63
CA ASN A 339 -21.25 0.70 -3.23
C ASN A 339 -20.13 0.40 -2.20
N THR A 340 -20.32 0.84 -0.96
CA THR A 340 -19.41 0.56 0.15
C THR A 340 -19.36 -0.94 0.47
N LEU A 341 -20.52 -1.60 0.53
CA LEU A 341 -20.60 -3.05 0.77
C LEU A 341 -19.98 -3.85 -0.37
N LEU A 342 -20.21 -3.46 -1.63
CA LEU A 342 -19.57 -4.11 -2.79
C LEU A 342 -18.04 -3.97 -2.77
N PHE A 343 -17.53 -2.79 -2.40
CA PHE A 343 -16.09 -2.60 -2.18
C PHE A 343 -15.57 -3.52 -1.06
N ALA A 344 -16.29 -3.59 0.05
CA ALA A 344 -15.95 -4.42 1.20
C ALA A 344 -15.89 -5.91 0.82
N THR A 345 -16.84 -6.39 0.00
CA THR A 345 -16.87 -7.77 -0.47
C THR A 345 -15.62 -8.12 -1.28
N SER A 346 -15.22 -7.27 -2.24
CA SER A 346 -13.98 -7.48 -2.99
C SER A 346 -12.74 -7.39 -2.08
N ALA A 347 -12.73 -6.43 -1.14
CA ALA A 347 -11.57 -6.22 -0.28
C ALA A 347 -11.28 -7.41 0.64
N LYS A 348 -12.32 -8.11 1.11
CA LYS A 348 -12.20 -9.30 1.97
C LYS A 348 -11.50 -10.48 1.29
N GLU A 349 -11.54 -10.55 -0.04
CA GLU A 349 -10.91 -11.61 -0.82
C GLU A 349 -9.43 -11.35 -1.11
N VAL A 350 -8.93 -10.15 -0.80
CA VAL A 350 -7.52 -9.81 -1.01
C VAL A 350 -6.63 -10.51 0.01
N THR A 351 -5.62 -11.22 -0.49
CA THR A 351 -4.60 -11.90 0.32
C THR A 351 -3.34 -11.05 0.45
N ASN A 352 -2.89 -10.83 1.67
CA ASN A 352 -1.62 -10.19 2.00
C ASN A 352 -0.58 -11.24 2.42
N SER A 353 0.70 -10.89 2.26
CA SER A 353 1.86 -11.72 2.63
C SER A 353 2.63 -11.05 3.78
N ALA A 354 2.01 -10.99 4.96
CA ALA A 354 2.60 -10.36 6.14
C ALA A 354 3.82 -11.15 6.65
N ARG A 355 4.91 -10.44 6.92
CA ARG A 355 6.19 -10.99 7.41
C ARG A 355 6.70 -10.13 8.57
N VAL A 356 7.45 -10.76 9.46
CA VAL A 356 8.18 -10.06 10.52
C VAL A 356 9.40 -9.39 9.89
N ASN A 357 9.46 -8.08 9.99
CA ASN A 357 10.55 -7.26 9.47
C ASN A 357 11.67 -7.21 10.51
N MET A 358 12.75 -7.93 10.22
CA MET A 358 13.95 -7.95 11.05
C MET A 358 14.99 -6.98 10.49
N VAL A 359 15.55 -6.15 11.36
CA VAL A 359 16.71 -5.32 11.05
C VAL A 359 17.92 -6.01 11.64
N VAL A 360 18.79 -6.53 10.77
CA VAL A 360 20.14 -6.93 11.17
C VAL A 360 20.97 -5.65 11.16
N GLU A 361 21.56 -5.28 12.29
CA GLU A 361 22.41 -4.09 12.33
C GLU A 361 23.53 -4.20 11.30
N LYS A 362 23.78 -3.13 10.55
CA LYS A 362 24.86 -3.08 9.54
C LYS A 362 26.21 -3.54 10.09
N LYS A 363 26.48 -3.27 11.37
CA LYS A 363 27.71 -3.68 12.06
C LYS A 363 27.79 -5.20 12.25
N GLN A 364 26.67 -5.85 12.59
CA GLN A 364 26.59 -7.31 12.67
C GLN A 364 26.65 -7.96 11.29
N LEU A 365 25.96 -7.41 10.28
CA LEU A 365 26.04 -7.91 8.92
C LEU A 365 27.48 -7.83 8.38
N VAL A 366 28.17 -6.73 8.62
CA VAL A 366 29.60 -6.59 8.25
C VAL A 366 30.47 -7.60 9.01
N LYS A 367 30.23 -7.82 10.31
CA LYS A 367 30.98 -8.81 11.09
C LYS A 367 30.74 -10.25 10.57
N GLN A 368 29.49 -10.61 10.29
CA GLN A 368 29.14 -11.92 9.71
C GLN A 368 29.74 -12.10 8.32
N LEU A 369 29.69 -11.07 7.48
CA LEU A 369 30.34 -11.09 6.17
C LEU A 369 31.86 -11.22 6.30
N GLN A 370 32.49 -10.57 7.28
CA GLN A 370 33.92 -10.69 7.56
C GLN A 370 34.29 -12.08 8.07
N GLU A 371 33.50 -12.67 8.95
CA GLU A 371 33.68 -14.05 9.44
C GLU A 371 33.51 -15.08 8.32
N GLU A 372 32.52 -14.88 7.45
CA GLU A 372 32.28 -15.75 6.29
C GLU A 372 33.40 -15.64 5.26
N VAL A 373 33.89 -14.42 5.00
CA VAL A 373 35.08 -14.20 4.17
C VAL A 373 36.30 -14.90 4.78
N ALA A 374 36.54 -14.76 6.09
CA ALA A 374 37.65 -15.42 6.76
C ALA A 374 37.53 -16.96 6.72
N ARG A 375 36.31 -17.51 6.84
CA ARG A 375 36.06 -18.95 6.70
C ARG A 375 36.35 -19.45 5.30
N LEU A 376 35.81 -18.78 4.28
CA LEU A 376 36.02 -19.14 2.87
C LEU A 376 37.50 -19.02 2.49
N GLU A 377 38.20 -18.00 2.99
CA GLU A 377 39.64 -17.84 2.80
C GLU A 377 40.47 -18.92 3.53
N ALA A 378 39.98 -19.46 4.65
CA ALA A 378 40.62 -20.55 5.37
C ALA A 378 40.38 -21.90 4.66
N GLU A 379 39.18 -22.12 4.13
CA GLU A 379 38.81 -23.31 3.37
C GLU A 379 39.56 -23.40 2.03
N LEU A 380 39.80 -22.25 1.38
CA LEU A 380 40.70 -22.14 0.23
C LEU A 380 42.18 -22.37 0.59
N ARG A 381 42.56 -22.16 1.85
CA ARG A 381 43.93 -22.33 2.35
C ARG A 381 44.21 -23.72 2.93
N SER A 382 43.20 -24.47 3.37
CA SER A 382 43.36 -25.84 3.85
C SER A 382 43.49 -26.81 2.68
N PRO A 383 44.69 -27.39 2.41
CA PRO A 383 44.83 -28.47 1.46
C PRO A 383 44.54 -29.77 2.21
N GLU A 384 43.30 -30.26 2.17
CA GLU A 384 43.00 -31.62 2.66
C GLU A 384 43.78 -32.65 1.80
N PRO A 385 44.70 -33.44 2.38
CA PRO A 385 45.60 -34.32 1.64
C PRO A 385 45.09 -35.76 1.63
N SER A 386 44.04 -36.09 0.86
CA SER A 386 43.71 -37.51 0.59
C SER A 386 42.75 -37.84 -0.56
N ASP A 387 42.49 -36.94 -1.52
CA ASP A 387 41.81 -37.28 -2.79
C ASP A 387 42.36 -36.52 -4.01
N SER A 388 43.67 -36.20 -3.94
CA SER A 388 44.32 -35.16 -4.74
C SER A 388 44.41 -35.39 -6.25
N SER A 389 44.08 -36.58 -6.75
CA SER A 389 44.09 -36.87 -8.19
C SER A 389 42.81 -36.38 -8.88
N CYS A 390 41.64 -36.73 -8.33
CA CYS A 390 40.35 -36.42 -8.96
C CYS A 390 39.99 -34.93 -8.83
N LEU A 391 40.23 -34.34 -7.65
CA LEU A 391 39.91 -32.94 -7.41
C LEU A 391 40.80 -31.98 -8.21
N ARG A 392 42.10 -32.28 -8.38
CA ARG A 392 42.97 -31.50 -9.28
C ARG A 392 42.55 -31.61 -10.74
N SER A 393 42.05 -32.77 -11.15
CA SER A 393 41.53 -33.00 -12.51
C SER A 393 40.29 -32.14 -12.77
N LEU A 394 39.34 -32.14 -11.83
CA LEU A 394 38.13 -31.32 -11.86
C LEU A 394 38.44 -29.82 -11.80
N LEU A 395 39.38 -29.39 -10.94
CA LEU A 395 39.81 -28.00 -10.88
C LEU A 395 40.44 -27.55 -12.19
N ARG A 396 41.30 -28.37 -12.83
CA ARG A 396 41.82 -28.07 -14.18
C ARG A 396 40.73 -27.98 -15.24
N GLU A 397 39.73 -28.86 -15.20
CA GLU A 397 38.61 -28.82 -16.14
C GLU A 397 37.77 -27.54 -15.96
N LYS A 398 37.56 -27.12 -14.70
CA LYS A 398 36.84 -25.89 -14.37
C LYS A 398 37.65 -24.64 -14.74
N GLU A 399 38.96 -24.65 -14.51
CA GLU A 399 39.89 -23.57 -14.92
C GLU A 399 39.87 -23.39 -16.44
N MET A 400 39.90 -24.50 -17.19
CA MET A 400 39.79 -24.50 -18.65
C MET A 400 38.45 -23.94 -19.13
N LYS A 401 37.34 -24.29 -18.46
CA LYS A 401 36.00 -23.73 -18.75
C LYS A 401 35.91 -22.25 -18.42
N ILE A 402 36.52 -21.80 -17.33
CA ILE A 402 36.58 -20.37 -16.96
C ILE A 402 37.34 -19.60 -18.04
N GLN A 403 38.52 -20.08 -18.45
CA GLN A 403 39.29 -19.46 -19.54
C GLN A 403 38.58 -19.49 -20.90
N GLN A 404 37.73 -20.49 -21.14
CA GLN A 404 36.91 -20.55 -22.34
C GLN A 404 35.76 -19.53 -22.29
N MET A 405 35.06 -19.43 -21.15
CA MET A 405 34.01 -18.42 -20.93
C MET A 405 34.58 -17.00 -20.95
N GLU A 406 35.76 -16.76 -20.40
CA GLU A 406 36.41 -15.44 -20.45
C GLU A 406 36.76 -15.03 -21.88
N ARG A 407 37.21 -15.97 -22.71
CA ARG A 407 37.43 -15.74 -24.14
C ARG A 407 36.12 -15.43 -24.86
N GLU A 408 35.05 -16.15 -24.55
CA GLU A 408 33.72 -15.93 -25.13
C GLU A 408 33.12 -14.59 -24.69
N ILE A 409 33.27 -14.22 -23.42
CA ILE A 409 32.86 -12.90 -22.89
C ILE A 409 33.64 -11.78 -23.57
N ASN A 410 34.94 -11.94 -23.80
CA ASN A 410 35.74 -10.94 -24.49
C ASN A 410 35.39 -10.82 -25.97
N GLU A 411 35.05 -11.93 -26.63
CA GLU A 411 34.55 -11.90 -28.01
C GLU A 411 33.18 -11.22 -28.09
N LEU A 412 32.25 -11.54 -27.18
CA LEU A 412 30.95 -10.89 -27.09
C LEU A 412 31.08 -9.39 -26.77
N LYS A 413 32.04 -8.99 -25.94
CA LYS A 413 32.36 -7.57 -25.71
C LYS A 413 32.86 -6.90 -26.98
N ARG A 414 33.75 -7.54 -27.75
CA ARG A 414 34.17 -7.02 -29.07
C ARG A 414 33.01 -6.87 -30.04
N GLN A 415 32.14 -7.88 -30.14
CA GLN A 415 30.96 -7.80 -31.00
C GLN A 415 30.01 -6.68 -30.57
N ARG A 416 29.79 -6.52 -29.26
CA ARG A 416 29.02 -5.40 -28.71
C ARG A 416 29.65 -4.05 -29.10
N ASP A 417 30.96 -3.91 -28.96
CA ASP A 417 31.65 -2.64 -29.25
C ASP A 417 31.61 -2.30 -30.75
N ILE A 418 31.74 -3.31 -31.61
CA ILE A 418 31.55 -3.16 -33.06
C ILE A 418 30.11 -2.77 -33.38
N ALA A 419 29.13 -3.45 -32.80
CA ALA A 419 27.70 -3.14 -33.00
C ALA A 419 27.35 -1.73 -32.48
N GLN A 420 27.93 -1.31 -31.36
CA GLN A 420 27.75 0.06 -30.83
C GLN A 420 28.37 1.11 -31.75
N SER A 421 29.56 0.86 -32.29
CA SER A 421 30.20 1.75 -33.26
C SER A 421 29.41 1.84 -34.58
N GLN A 422 28.88 0.71 -35.07
CA GLN A 422 27.97 0.69 -36.23
C GLN A 422 26.69 1.49 -35.96
N LEU A 423 26.09 1.34 -34.79
CA LEU A 423 24.88 2.09 -34.40
C LEU A 423 25.17 3.60 -34.26
N GLU A 424 26.38 3.97 -33.81
CA GLU A 424 26.81 5.37 -33.76
C GLU A 424 27.06 5.96 -35.14
N LEU A 425 27.63 5.19 -36.07
CA LEU A 425 27.79 5.56 -37.48
C LEU A 425 26.44 5.67 -38.22
N GLU A 426 25.49 4.79 -37.93
CA GLU A 426 24.11 4.92 -38.43
C GLU A 426 23.41 6.15 -37.84
N ARG A 427 23.64 6.46 -36.56
CA ARG A 427 23.11 7.67 -35.93
C ARG A 427 23.75 8.95 -36.45
N SER A 428 25.04 8.94 -36.82
CA SER A 428 25.70 10.10 -37.42
C SER A 428 25.27 10.29 -38.87
N SER A 429 25.19 9.22 -39.67
CA SER A 429 24.66 9.29 -41.05
C SER A 429 23.18 9.68 -41.11
N HIS A 430 22.32 9.21 -40.20
CA HIS A 430 20.94 9.71 -40.08
C HIS A 430 20.85 11.17 -39.63
N LYS A 431 21.81 11.67 -38.85
CA LYS A 431 21.91 13.11 -38.52
C LYS A 431 22.35 13.93 -39.73
N GLU A 432 23.27 13.42 -40.55
CA GLU A 432 23.72 14.07 -41.79
C GLU A 432 22.64 14.04 -42.88
N GLN A 433 21.87 12.96 -43.03
CA GLN A 433 20.71 12.92 -43.92
C GLN A 433 19.59 13.88 -43.48
N LYS A 434 19.31 13.98 -42.17
CA LYS A 434 18.38 15.01 -41.65
C LYS A 434 18.90 16.44 -41.80
N ALA A 435 20.22 16.66 -41.80
CA ALA A 435 20.81 17.97 -42.06
C ALA A 435 20.82 18.32 -43.56
N SER A 436 21.03 17.32 -44.43
CA SER A 436 20.95 17.41 -45.90
C SER A 436 19.52 17.73 -46.35
N ASP A 437 18.50 17.06 -45.79
CA ASP A 437 17.09 17.34 -46.08
C ASP A 437 16.66 18.74 -45.61
N HIS A 438 17.33 19.30 -44.59
CA HIS A 438 17.12 20.68 -44.15
C HIS A 438 17.92 21.74 -44.93
N HIS A 439 18.83 21.34 -45.83
CA HIS A 439 19.58 22.25 -46.73
C HIS A 439 19.13 22.16 -48.20
N GLY A 440 18.20 21.27 -48.55
CA GLY A 440 17.57 21.19 -49.88
C GLY A 440 16.45 22.21 -50.16
N LEU A 441 16.06 23.04 -49.20
CA LEU A 441 15.05 24.10 -49.36
C LEU A 441 15.64 25.49 -49.12
N ARG A 442 16.55 25.92 -49.99
CA ARG A 442 16.91 27.34 -50.13
C ARG A 442 17.00 27.72 -51.62
N LEU A 443 15.84 28.12 -52.16
CA LEU A 443 15.70 28.68 -53.50
C LEU A 443 16.56 29.95 -53.65
N LYS A 444 17.28 30.03 -54.76
CA LYS A 444 18.00 31.23 -55.25
C LYS A 444 17.00 32.37 -55.51
N PRO A 445 17.36 33.64 -55.29
CA PRO A 445 16.59 34.77 -55.77
C PRO A 445 16.88 34.97 -57.26
N LEU A 446 15.83 35.05 -58.08
CA LEU A 446 15.89 35.50 -59.47
C LEU A 446 15.03 36.76 -59.62
N ASN A 447 15.47 37.56 -60.57
CA ASN A 447 15.41 39.01 -60.59
C ASN A 447 14.29 39.48 -61.56
N VAL A 448 13.68 40.63 -61.25
CA VAL A 448 13.00 41.58 -62.17
C VAL A 448 11.68 41.17 -62.88
N SER A 449 10.57 41.86 -62.56
CA SER A 449 9.86 42.81 -63.47
C SER A 449 8.36 43.00 -63.11
N LEU A 450 7.95 44.28 -62.98
CA LEU A 450 6.69 44.94 -63.44
C LEU A 450 5.41 44.08 -63.47
N SER A 451 4.23 44.41 -62.92
CA SER A 451 3.46 45.65 -62.75
C SER A 451 1.99 45.20 -62.49
N PRO A 452 1.05 46.09 -62.10
CA PRO A 452 -0.11 45.76 -61.27
C PRO A 452 -1.35 45.38 -62.08
N LEU A 453 -2.24 44.53 -61.53
CA LEU A 453 -3.72 44.62 -61.59
C LEU A 453 -4.42 43.28 -61.32
N ARG A 454 -5.65 43.38 -60.81
CA ARG A 454 -6.68 42.35 -60.54
C ARG A 454 -6.47 41.58 -59.23
N MET A 455 -7.00 42.05 -58.11
CA MET A 455 -8.43 42.28 -57.77
C MET A 455 -9.25 40.97 -57.84
N THR A 456 -9.79 40.61 -56.66
CA THR A 456 -11.01 39.82 -56.43
C THR A 456 -11.06 38.34 -56.83
N ARG A 457 -10.97 37.45 -55.82
CA ARG A 457 -12.08 36.59 -55.32
C ARG A 457 -11.53 35.41 -54.49
N LEU A 458 -12.22 35.13 -53.39
CA LEU A 458 -12.28 33.90 -52.57
C LEU A 458 -11.88 34.06 -51.10
N LEU A 459 -12.58 34.98 -50.42
CA LEU A 459 -12.99 34.80 -49.03
C LEU A 459 -14.50 34.52 -49.04
N ALA A 460 -14.89 33.25 -49.06
CA ALA A 460 -16.21 32.77 -48.63
C ALA A 460 -16.21 31.24 -48.67
N ASN A 461 -16.17 30.61 -47.49
CA ASN A 461 -17.05 29.50 -47.10
C ASN A 461 -16.55 28.82 -45.81
N VAL A 462 -16.83 29.45 -44.67
CA VAL A 462 -17.07 28.73 -43.41
C VAL A 462 -18.24 29.42 -42.69
N ILE A 463 -19.47 29.12 -43.12
CA ILE A 463 -20.68 29.13 -42.27
C ILE A 463 -21.59 28.00 -42.79
N GLN A 464 -22.14 27.22 -41.85
CA GLN A 464 -23.11 26.12 -41.96
C GLN A 464 -22.60 24.72 -42.34
N LYS A 465 -22.33 23.90 -41.32
CA LYS A 465 -23.27 22.85 -40.89
C LYS A 465 -23.00 22.41 -39.45
#